data_AF-A0A9E3YZV6-F1
#
_entry.id   AF-A0A9E3YZV6-F1
#
_cell.length_a   1.000
_cell.length_b   1.000
_cell.length_c   1.000
_cell.angle_alpha   90.00
_cell.angle_beta   90.00
_cell.angle_gamma   90.00
#
_symmetry.space_group_name_H-M   'P 1'
#
loop_
_entity.id
_entity.type
_entity.pdbx_description
1 polymer ?
#
loop_
_entity_poly.entity_id
_entity_poly.type
_entity_poly.pdbx_seq_one_letter_code
_entity_poly.pdbx_strand_id
1 'polypeptide(L)'
;MTIGNVLDPTALRTDDITSPGPDAGHLAGKTVGIRLDEIWRSWDWVAESWAETFRDCGAVVKFWRSSQGRTGSEGERVAKSLEEFLNSIDIAVVGLANCGSCTGWTIHDALAAAAKGLPTTAVCTENFLELGRNLAQRGGRSGLRIHVLPYPLNEKLREEVDAVAHDHLAGMLGTMGADLNTVREAAQ
;
A
#
# COMPACT_ATOMS: atom_id res chain seq x y z
N MET A 1 32.56 31.31 11.29
CA MET A 1 31.63 31.16 10.15
C MET A 1 31.43 29.68 9.92
N THR A 2 30.20 29.21 9.96
CA THR A 2 29.89 27.81 9.64
C THR A 2 29.57 27.73 8.15
N ILE A 3 30.31 26.91 7.41
CA ILE A 3 30.02 26.61 6.00
C ILE A 3 29.07 25.42 6.00
N GLY A 4 27.90 25.57 5.39
CA GLY A 4 26.93 24.49 5.19
C GLY A 4 26.87 24.10 3.73
N ASN A 5 26.75 22.80 3.45
CA ASN A 5 26.50 22.29 2.11
C ASN A 5 24.98 22.33 1.85
N VAL A 6 24.56 23.02 0.79
CA VAL A 6 23.18 22.96 0.30
C VAL A 6 23.14 21.89 -0.78
N LEU A 7 22.35 20.84 -0.54
CA LEU A 7 22.12 19.79 -1.52
C LEU A 7 21.01 20.21 -2.49
N ASP A 8 21.12 19.79 -3.75
CA ASP A 8 20.07 19.99 -4.74
C ASP A 8 18.85 19.10 -4.41
N PRO A 9 17.68 19.67 -4.08
CA PRO A 9 16.48 18.90 -3.75
C PRO A 9 15.81 18.24 -4.97
N THR A 10 16.34 18.47 -6.17
CA THR A 10 15.84 17.96 -7.46
C THR A 10 16.69 16.83 -8.05
N ALA A 11 17.79 16.44 -7.39
CA ALA A 11 18.65 15.36 -7.85
C ALA A 11 17.85 14.06 -8.06
N LEU A 12 18.00 13.45 -9.23
CA LEU A 12 17.39 12.17 -9.59
C LEU A 12 18.34 11.02 -9.27
N ARG A 13 17.76 9.89 -8.85
CA ARG A 13 18.49 8.65 -8.64
C ARG A 13 18.85 8.00 -9.97
N THR A 14 20.06 7.48 -10.08
CA THR A 14 20.51 6.73 -11.27
C THR A 14 20.18 5.24 -11.19
N ASP A 15 19.80 4.75 -10.01
CA ASP A 15 19.51 3.34 -9.69
C ASP A 15 18.01 3.06 -9.54
N ASP A 16 17.18 3.82 -10.26
CA ASP A 16 15.73 3.69 -10.19
C ASP A 16 15.23 2.37 -10.80
N ILE A 17 14.34 1.69 -10.07
CA ILE A 17 13.69 0.45 -10.51
C ILE A 17 12.33 0.79 -11.12
N THR A 18 12.27 0.74 -12.45
CA THR A 18 11.04 0.97 -13.23
C THR A 18 10.12 -0.26 -13.32
N SER A 19 10.62 -1.43 -12.91
CA SER A 19 9.82 -2.65 -12.84
C SER A 19 8.84 -2.61 -11.66
N PRO A 20 7.58 -3.04 -11.86
CA PRO A 20 6.60 -3.12 -10.79
C PRO A 20 6.90 -4.21 -9.76
N GLY A 21 7.88 -5.09 -10.02
CA GLY A 21 8.16 -6.26 -9.21
C GLY A 21 7.30 -7.47 -9.60
N PRO A 22 7.32 -8.55 -8.82
CA PRO A 22 6.55 -9.74 -9.13
C PRO A 22 5.05 -9.48 -9.02
N ASP A 23 4.26 -10.16 -9.84
CA ASP A 23 2.81 -10.17 -9.79
C ASP A 23 2.31 -10.98 -8.58
N ALA A 24 1.15 -10.60 -8.05
CA ALA A 24 0.50 -11.35 -6.98
C ALA A 24 0.08 -12.76 -7.42
N GLY A 25 -0.24 -12.96 -8.70
CA GLY A 25 -0.66 -14.25 -9.26
C GLY A 25 -1.93 -14.80 -8.59
N HIS A 26 -2.04 -16.13 -8.46
CA HIS A 26 -3.14 -16.75 -7.71
C HIS A 26 -3.04 -16.41 -6.22
N LEU A 27 -4.18 -16.05 -5.63
CA LEU A 27 -4.28 -15.71 -4.20
C LEU A 27 -4.45 -16.94 -3.30
N ALA A 28 -5.01 -18.03 -3.84
CA ALA A 28 -5.24 -19.26 -3.09
C ALA A 28 -3.95 -19.78 -2.42
N GLY A 29 -4.02 -20.02 -1.12
CA GLY A 29 -2.90 -20.51 -0.31
C GLY A 29 -1.83 -19.46 0.04
N LYS A 30 -1.98 -18.20 -0.41
CA LYS A 30 -1.07 -17.10 -0.05
C LYS A 30 -1.58 -16.32 1.15
N THR A 31 -0.67 -15.64 1.84
CA THR A 31 -0.98 -14.68 2.89
C THR A 31 -0.90 -13.25 2.34
N VAL A 32 -2.03 -12.57 2.23
CA VAL A 32 -2.10 -11.14 1.89
C VAL A 32 -2.00 -10.31 3.17
N GLY A 33 -0.98 -9.48 3.26
CA GLY A 33 -0.82 -8.49 4.30
C GLY A 33 -1.41 -7.14 3.89
N ILE A 34 -2.29 -6.58 4.71
CA ILE A 34 -2.81 -5.22 4.54
C ILE A 34 -2.28 -4.32 5.64
N ARG A 35 -1.51 -3.30 5.27
CA ARG A 35 -1.03 -2.25 6.18
C ARG A 35 -2.08 -1.16 6.30
N LEU A 36 -2.39 -0.82 7.54
CA LEU A 36 -3.34 0.22 7.95
C LEU A 36 -2.62 1.34 8.70
N ASP A 37 -3.27 2.50 8.81
CA ASP A 37 -2.92 3.58 9.74
C ASP A 37 -4.00 3.72 10.83
N GLU A 38 -3.87 4.71 11.70
CA GLU A 38 -4.81 4.97 12.80
C GLU A 38 -5.83 6.08 12.49
N ILE A 39 -5.75 6.72 11.31
CA ILE A 39 -6.44 7.98 11.01
C ILE A 39 -7.65 7.76 10.11
N TRP A 40 -7.51 6.92 9.08
CA TRP A 40 -8.49 6.82 8.00
C TRP A 40 -9.45 5.66 8.21
N ARG A 41 -10.57 5.91 8.90
CA ARG A 41 -11.66 4.92 9.05
C ARG A 41 -12.16 4.37 7.71
N SER A 42 -12.14 5.20 6.67
CA SER A 42 -12.54 4.80 5.33
C SER A 42 -11.59 3.76 4.73
N TRP A 43 -10.31 3.80 5.09
CA TRP A 43 -9.36 2.77 4.69
C TRP A 43 -9.63 1.44 5.40
N ASP A 44 -10.02 1.48 6.68
CA ASP A 44 -10.42 0.26 7.39
C ASP A 44 -11.59 -0.44 6.68
N TRP A 45 -12.62 0.31 6.29
CA TRP A 45 -13.79 -0.25 5.60
C TRP A 45 -13.46 -0.84 4.22
N VAL A 46 -12.68 -0.12 3.41
CA VAL A 46 -12.21 -0.64 2.11
C VAL A 46 -11.37 -1.91 2.31
N ALA A 47 -10.45 -1.89 3.28
CA ALA A 47 -9.56 -3.00 3.55
C ALA A 47 -10.30 -4.23 4.09
N GLU A 48 -11.33 -4.04 4.93
CA GLU A 48 -12.23 -5.09 5.39
C GLU A 48 -12.97 -5.74 4.22
N SER A 49 -13.59 -4.92 3.36
CA SER A 49 -14.33 -5.40 2.18
C SER A 49 -13.43 -6.20 1.23
N TRP A 50 -12.24 -5.69 0.89
CA TRP A 50 -11.31 -6.43 0.03
C TRP A 50 -10.76 -7.69 0.69
N ALA A 51 -10.54 -7.67 2.00
CA ALA A 51 -10.08 -8.84 2.73
C ALA A 51 -11.08 -9.99 2.69
N GLU A 52 -12.39 -9.72 2.69
CA GLU A 52 -13.42 -10.75 2.51
C GLU A 52 -13.25 -11.44 1.15
N THR A 53 -13.18 -10.68 0.06
CA THR A 53 -12.96 -11.25 -1.28
C THR A 53 -11.63 -12.01 -1.38
N PHE A 54 -10.54 -11.50 -0.78
CA PHE A 54 -9.26 -12.22 -0.81
C PHE A 54 -9.36 -13.57 -0.10
N ARG A 55 -10.11 -13.66 1.01
CA ARG A 55 -10.38 -14.92 1.70
C ARG A 55 -11.25 -15.86 0.88
N ASP A 56 -12.26 -15.34 0.18
CA ASP A 56 -13.09 -16.13 -0.73
C ASP A 56 -12.27 -16.70 -1.90
N CYS A 57 -11.21 -15.99 -2.31
CA CYS A 57 -10.22 -16.47 -3.27
C CYS A 57 -9.20 -17.47 -2.67
N GLY A 58 -9.39 -17.90 -1.42
CA GLY A 58 -8.55 -18.88 -0.73
C GLY A 58 -7.26 -18.32 -0.10
N ALA A 59 -7.14 -16.99 0.04
CA ALA A 59 -6.01 -16.39 0.74
C ALA A 59 -6.22 -16.32 2.26
N VAL A 60 -5.13 -16.27 3.01
CA VAL A 60 -5.14 -15.82 4.41
C VAL A 60 -4.90 -14.31 4.40
N VAL A 61 -5.70 -13.54 5.15
CA VAL A 61 -5.48 -12.08 5.26
C VAL A 61 -4.99 -11.71 6.66
N LYS A 62 -3.89 -10.95 6.72
CA LYS A 62 -3.34 -10.36 7.94
C LYS A 62 -3.38 -8.84 7.87
N PHE A 63 -3.79 -8.21 8.96
CA PHE A 63 -3.70 -6.77 9.11
C PHE A 63 -2.52 -6.41 9.99
N TRP A 64 -1.81 -5.34 9.62
CA TRP A 64 -0.85 -4.68 10.49
C TRP A 64 -1.16 -3.20 10.53
N ARG A 65 -1.38 -2.68 11.74
CA ARG A 65 -1.69 -1.27 11.95
C ARG A 65 -0.44 -0.54 12.42
N SER A 66 0.00 0.42 11.63
CA SER A 66 1.09 1.31 12.04
C SER A 66 0.60 2.28 13.10
N SER A 67 1.37 2.46 14.17
CA SER A 67 1.23 3.62 15.03
C SER A 67 1.85 4.88 14.41
N GLN A 68 1.47 6.06 14.91
CA GLN A 68 2.05 7.34 14.49
C GLN A 68 3.49 7.58 14.98
N GLY A 69 3.95 6.82 15.98
CA GLY A 69 5.28 6.96 16.57
C GLY A 69 6.37 6.44 15.64
N ARG A 70 7.03 7.33 14.89
CA ARG A 70 8.00 6.97 13.84
C ARG A 70 9.44 7.42 14.10
N THR A 71 9.75 7.86 15.32
CA THR A 71 11.06 8.36 15.72
C THR A 71 11.46 7.82 17.10
N GLY A 72 12.77 7.79 17.38
CA GLY A 72 13.28 7.28 18.66
C GLY A 72 12.93 5.80 18.88
N SER A 73 12.81 5.41 20.15
CA SER A 73 12.51 4.02 20.54
C SER A 73 11.18 3.50 19.99
N GLU A 74 10.17 4.37 19.87
CA GLU A 74 8.90 3.99 19.25
C GLU A 74 9.06 3.72 17.75
N GLY A 75 9.85 4.56 17.06
CA GLY A 75 10.18 4.34 15.66
C GLY A 75 10.90 3.03 15.42
N GLU A 76 11.88 2.68 16.26
CA GLU A 76 12.59 1.38 16.20
C GLU A 76 11.63 0.20 16.42
N ARG A 77 10.72 0.33 17.39
CA ARG A 77 9.70 -0.70 17.68
C ARG A 77 8.76 -0.89 16.49
N VAL A 78 8.29 0.19 15.87
CA VAL A 78 7.43 0.15 14.68
C VAL A 78 8.16 -0.47 13.50
N ALA A 79 9.42 -0.09 13.27
CA ALA A 79 10.24 -0.65 12.20
C ALA A 79 10.43 -2.17 12.36
N LYS A 80 10.75 -2.63 13.58
CA LYS A 80 10.85 -4.07 13.88
C LYS A 80 9.52 -4.80 13.67
N SER A 81 8.42 -4.22 14.13
CA SER A 81 7.09 -4.81 13.96
C SER A 81 6.65 -4.88 12.49
N LEU A 82 6.96 -3.85 11.69
CA LEU A 82 6.76 -3.89 10.24
C LEU A 82 7.60 -5.00 9.61
N GLU A 83 8.87 -5.13 10.02
CA GLU A 83 9.75 -6.19 9.49
C GLU A 83 9.19 -7.59 9.76
N GLU A 84 8.75 -7.85 10.99
CA GLU A 84 8.09 -9.09 11.42
C GLU A 84 6.82 -9.36 10.61
N PHE A 85 5.99 -8.34 10.42
CA PHE A 85 4.78 -8.44 9.60
C PHE A 85 5.11 -8.82 8.15
N LEU A 86 6.04 -8.10 7.51
CA LEU A 86 6.46 -8.35 6.13
C LEU A 86 7.09 -9.73 5.94
N ASN A 87 7.77 -10.28 6.96
CA ASN A 87 8.29 -11.65 6.94
C ASN A 87 7.21 -12.72 7.05
N SER A 88 5.96 -12.33 7.37
CA SER A 88 4.87 -13.26 7.65
C SER A 88 3.79 -13.29 6.56
N ILE A 89 4.03 -12.61 5.44
CA ILE A 89 3.09 -12.42 4.33
C ILE A 89 3.78 -12.71 2.99
N ASP A 90 2.99 -13.03 1.98
CA ASP A 90 3.45 -13.30 0.61
C ASP A 90 3.16 -12.13 -0.34
N ILE A 91 2.17 -11.28 -0.01
CA ILE A 91 1.72 -10.13 -0.81
C ILE A 91 1.45 -8.96 0.11
N ALA A 92 1.86 -7.74 -0.26
CA ALA A 92 1.65 -6.52 0.53
C ALA A 92 0.71 -5.52 -0.16
N VAL A 93 -0.34 -5.13 0.55
CA VAL A 93 -1.22 -4.00 0.22
C VAL A 93 -1.03 -2.91 1.27
N VAL A 94 -0.63 -1.72 0.86
CA VAL A 94 -0.19 -0.67 1.79
C VAL A 94 -1.01 0.59 1.58
N GLY A 95 -1.81 0.98 2.57
CA GLY A 95 -2.61 2.19 2.53
C GLY A 95 -2.75 2.88 3.89
N LEU A 96 -3.36 4.07 3.95
CA LEU A 96 -3.84 4.85 2.80
C LEU A 96 -3.02 6.13 2.61
N ALA A 97 -2.53 6.35 1.39
CA ALA A 97 -1.95 7.63 0.98
C ALA A 97 -3.06 8.65 0.69
N ASN A 98 -3.50 9.34 1.75
CA ASN A 98 -4.64 10.30 1.73
C ASN A 98 -4.31 11.68 2.33
N CYS A 99 -3.06 11.91 2.72
CA CYS A 99 -2.57 13.19 3.22
C CYS A 99 -1.06 13.28 2.99
N GLY A 100 -0.44 14.46 3.16
CA GLY A 100 1.02 14.61 2.95
C GLY A 100 1.86 13.59 3.75
N SER A 101 1.67 13.55 5.08
CA SER A 101 2.39 12.62 5.96
C SER A 101 2.01 11.15 5.71
N CYS A 102 0.72 10.88 5.55
CA CYS A 102 0.15 9.55 5.31
C CYS A 102 0.69 8.94 4.01
N THR A 103 0.83 9.76 2.97
CA THR A 103 1.41 9.38 1.68
C THR A 103 2.89 9.07 1.83
N GLY A 104 3.62 9.90 2.58
CA GLY A 104 5.00 9.63 2.98
C GLY A 104 5.17 8.23 3.57
N TRP A 105 4.42 7.91 4.63
CA TRP A 105 4.52 6.62 5.31
C TRP A 105 3.98 5.44 4.51
N THR A 106 2.92 5.64 3.73
CA THR A 106 2.38 4.58 2.84
C THR A 106 3.41 4.18 1.80
N ILE A 107 4.04 5.15 1.13
CA ILE A 107 5.06 4.86 0.12
C ILE A 107 6.32 4.31 0.76
N HIS A 108 6.75 4.85 1.90
CA HIS A 108 7.90 4.32 2.64
C HIS A 108 7.71 2.84 3.02
N ASP A 109 6.57 2.48 3.63
CA ASP A 109 6.30 1.11 4.04
C ASP A 109 6.12 0.17 2.81
N ALA A 110 5.55 0.67 1.70
CA ALA A 110 5.46 -0.08 0.44
C ALA A 110 6.84 -0.32 -0.20
N LEU A 111 7.75 0.66 -0.17
CA LEU A 111 9.12 0.48 -0.65
C LEU A 111 9.87 -0.58 0.19
N ALA A 112 9.64 -0.60 1.51
CA ALA A 112 10.20 -1.63 2.39
C ALA A 112 9.70 -3.04 2.03
N ALA A 113 8.41 -3.20 1.74
CA ALA A 113 7.84 -4.47 1.26
C ALA A 113 8.41 -4.88 -0.11
N ALA A 114 8.50 -3.94 -1.05
CA ALA A 114 9.03 -4.18 -2.38
C ALA A 114 10.53 -4.52 -2.39
N ALA A 115 11.30 -3.95 -1.45
CA ALA A 115 12.72 -4.26 -1.25
C ALA A 115 12.94 -5.71 -0.75
N LYS A 116 11.95 -6.30 -0.06
CA LYS A 116 11.94 -7.72 0.29
C LYS A 116 11.51 -8.64 -0.86
N GLY A 117 11.19 -8.08 -2.03
CA GLY A 117 10.75 -8.85 -3.20
C GLY A 117 9.28 -9.26 -3.18
N LEU A 118 8.47 -8.73 -2.26
CA LEU A 118 7.04 -9.02 -2.21
C LEU A 118 6.30 -8.33 -3.38
N PRO A 119 5.33 -9.00 -4.03
CA PRO A 119 4.30 -8.31 -4.80
C PRO A 119 3.66 -7.23 -3.93
N THR A 120 3.88 -5.97 -4.28
CA THR A 120 3.50 -4.82 -3.45
C THR A 120 2.65 -3.85 -4.23
N THR A 121 1.53 -3.44 -3.62
CA THR A 121 0.65 -2.39 -4.14
C THR A 121 0.41 -1.35 -3.06
N ALA A 122 0.77 -0.10 -3.34
CA ALA A 122 0.36 1.04 -2.52
C ALA A 122 -1.04 1.50 -2.94
N VAL A 123 -1.85 1.96 -1.98
CA VAL A 123 -3.18 2.49 -2.23
C VAL A 123 -3.17 3.98 -1.91
N CYS A 124 -3.59 4.78 -2.88
CA CYS A 124 -3.55 6.24 -2.81
C CYS A 124 -4.87 6.84 -3.27
N THR A 125 -5.25 7.99 -2.70
CA THR A 125 -6.37 8.75 -3.23
C THR A 125 -5.93 9.70 -4.34
N GLU A 126 -6.82 10.02 -5.28
CA GLU A 126 -6.52 10.79 -6.50
C GLU A 126 -5.69 12.06 -6.24
N ASN A 127 -6.06 12.85 -5.23
CA ASN A 127 -5.38 14.10 -4.89
C ASN A 127 -3.90 13.93 -4.47
N PHE A 128 -3.50 12.73 -4.05
CA PHE A 128 -2.14 12.44 -3.57
C PHE A 128 -1.33 11.55 -4.51
N LEU A 129 -1.88 11.18 -5.67
CA LEU A 129 -1.21 10.29 -6.63
C LEU A 129 0.13 10.84 -7.10
N GLU A 130 0.19 12.13 -7.45
CA GLU A 130 1.44 12.75 -7.91
C GLU A 130 2.51 12.74 -6.82
N LEU A 131 2.13 13.08 -5.58
CA LEU A 131 3.03 12.98 -4.43
C LEU A 131 3.50 11.53 -4.22
N GLY A 132 2.59 10.56 -4.30
CA GLY A 132 2.91 9.14 -4.15
C GLY A 132 3.93 8.67 -5.19
N ARG A 133 3.74 9.02 -6.47
CA ARG A 133 4.68 8.71 -7.56
C ARG A 133 6.04 9.36 -7.36
N ASN A 134 6.06 10.65 -6.98
CA ASN A 134 7.29 11.39 -6.72
C ASN A 134 8.08 10.77 -5.55
N LEU A 135 7.40 10.34 -4.49
CA LEU A 135 8.03 9.66 -3.36
C LEU A 135 8.56 8.27 -3.74
N ALA A 136 7.82 7.52 -4.55
CA ALA A 136 8.26 6.20 -5.03
C ALA A 136 9.53 6.32 -5.90
N GLN A 137 9.55 7.29 -6.83
CA GLN A 137 10.72 7.60 -7.65
C GLN A 137 11.91 8.07 -6.81
N ARG A 138 11.70 8.99 -5.85
CA ARG A 138 12.76 9.43 -4.92
C ARG A 138 13.27 8.29 -4.04
N GLY A 139 12.41 7.33 -3.72
CA GLY A 139 12.74 6.08 -3.04
C GLY A 139 13.47 5.05 -3.90
N GLY A 140 13.71 5.33 -5.18
CA GLY A 140 14.43 4.46 -6.12
C GLY A 140 13.57 3.38 -6.77
N ARG A 141 12.24 3.53 -6.76
CA ARG A 141 11.33 2.59 -7.43
C ARG A 141 10.12 3.29 -8.05
N SER A 142 10.34 3.99 -9.16
CA SER A 142 9.26 4.60 -9.95
C SER A 142 8.25 3.58 -10.48
N GLY A 143 8.64 2.30 -10.61
CA GLY A 143 7.76 1.21 -11.02
C GLY A 143 6.76 0.76 -9.94
N LEU A 144 6.86 1.24 -8.69
CA LEU A 144 5.99 0.80 -7.59
C LEU A 144 4.51 0.87 -8.00
N ARG A 145 3.78 -0.23 -7.83
CA ARG A 145 2.36 -0.28 -8.18
C ARG A 145 1.55 0.60 -7.24
N ILE A 146 0.72 1.47 -7.80
CA ILE A 146 -0.18 2.35 -7.05
C ILE A 146 -1.60 2.14 -7.58
N HIS A 147 -2.49 1.65 -6.72
CA HIS A 147 -3.92 1.64 -6.99
C HIS A 147 -4.54 2.94 -6.48
N VAL A 148 -5.45 3.52 -7.29
CA VAL A 148 -6.01 4.85 -7.04
C VAL A 148 -7.48 4.73 -6.66
N LEU A 149 -7.82 5.28 -5.51
CA LEU A 149 -9.18 5.45 -5.01
C LEU A 149 -9.63 6.91 -5.14
N PRO A 150 -10.94 7.21 -5.22
CA PRO A 150 -11.43 8.58 -5.28
C PRO A 150 -11.12 9.37 -4.00
N TYR A 151 -11.20 10.69 -4.09
CA TYR A 151 -11.03 11.61 -2.96
C TYR A 151 -12.25 12.56 -2.83
N PRO A 152 -12.70 12.90 -1.61
CA PRO A 152 -12.34 12.34 -0.31
C PRO A 152 -13.20 11.12 0.05
N LEU A 153 -12.60 10.11 0.69
CA LEU A 153 -13.35 8.97 1.23
C LEU A 153 -13.78 9.15 2.69
N ASN A 154 -13.01 9.92 3.48
CA ASN A 154 -13.23 9.95 4.92
C ASN A 154 -14.49 10.72 5.35
N GLU A 155 -14.97 11.61 4.48
CA GLU A 155 -16.20 12.40 4.68
C GLU A 155 -17.47 11.61 4.36
N LYS A 156 -17.33 10.45 3.72
CA LYS A 156 -18.44 9.59 3.30
C LYS A 156 -18.94 8.70 4.41
N LEU A 157 -20.20 8.26 4.28
CA LEU A 157 -20.77 7.21 5.10
C LEU A 157 -20.23 5.83 4.68
N ARG A 158 -20.30 4.84 5.58
CA ARG A 158 -19.80 3.49 5.32
C ARG A 158 -20.39 2.89 4.05
N GLU A 159 -21.70 3.02 3.84
CA GLU A 159 -22.40 2.49 2.66
C GLU A 159 -21.82 3.05 1.33
N GLU A 160 -21.45 4.33 1.30
CA GLU A 160 -20.82 4.93 0.13
C GLU A 160 -19.36 4.46 -0.05
N VAL A 161 -18.64 4.23 1.04
CA VAL A 161 -17.26 3.72 1.00
C VAL A 161 -17.23 2.26 0.57
N ASP A 162 -18.19 1.45 1.03
CA ASP A 162 -18.33 0.04 0.65
C ASP A 162 -18.66 -0.08 -0.85
N ALA A 163 -19.51 0.81 -1.39
CA ALA A 163 -19.75 0.89 -2.84
C ALA A 163 -18.45 1.21 -3.61
N VAL A 164 -17.67 2.18 -3.14
CA VAL A 164 -16.35 2.48 -3.76
C VAL A 164 -15.41 1.28 -3.65
N ALA A 165 -15.35 0.60 -2.50
CA ALA A 165 -14.51 -0.57 -2.31
C ALA A 165 -14.88 -1.67 -3.33
N HIS A 166 -16.18 -1.93 -3.51
CA HIS A 166 -16.68 -2.89 -4.48
C HIS A 166 -16.29 -2.52 -5.91
N ASP A 167 -16.56 -1.27 -6.33
CA ASP A 167 -16.30 -0.80 -7.69
C ASP A 167 -14.80 -0.84 -8.05
N HIS A 168 -13.93 -0.62 -7.06
CA HIS A 168 -12.48 -0.60 -7.26
C HIS A 168 -11.79 -1.96 -7.08
N LEU A 169 -12.48 -2.98 -6.59
CA LEU A 169 -11.90 -4.29 -6.30
C LEU A 169 -11.23 -4.93 -7.54
N ALA A 170 -11.92 -4.94 -8.69
CA ALA A 170 -11.37 -5.50 -9.91
C ALA A 170 -10.11 -4.74 -10.38
N GLY A 171 -10.14 -3.41 -10.27
CA GLY A 171 -9.00 -2.56 -10.58
C GLY A 171 -7.83 -2.79 -9.62
N MET A 172 -8.12 -2.99 -8.32
CA MET A 172 -7.12 -3.31 -7.31
C MET A 172 -6.44 -4.65 -7.61
N LEU A 173 -7.21 -5.69 -7.90
CA LEU A 173 -6.68 -7.01 -8.27
C LEU A 173 -5.84 -6.96 -9.55
N GLY A 174 -6.31 -6.24 -10.57
CA GLY A 174 -5.52 -5.99 -11.78
C GLY A 174 -4.22 -5.23 -11.48
N THR A 175 -4.28 -4.24 -10.58
CA THR A 175 -3.09 -3.50 -10.14
C THR A 175 -2.13 -4.43 -9.40
N MET A 176 -2.61 -5.35 -8.56
CA MET A 176 -1.74 -6.33 -7.88
C MET A 176 -1.04 -7.31 -8.84
N GLY A 177 -1.53 -7.44 -10.08
CA GLY A 177 -1.18 -8.55 -10.96
C GLY A 177 -1.77 -9.88 -10.44
N ALA A 178 -2.94 -9.84 -9.80
CA ALA A 178 -3.63 -11.06 -9.37
C ALA A 178 -4.34 -11.74 -10.56
N ASP A 179 -4.44 -13.07 -10.54
CA ASP A 179 -5.19 -13.79 -11.58
C ASP A 179 -6.71 -13.57 -11.38
N LEU A 180 -7.32 -12.86 -12.33
CA LEU A 180 -8.72 -12.46 -12.32
C LEU A 180 -9.70 -13.63 -12.54
N ASN A 181 -9.24 -14.80 -12.98
CA ASN A 181 -10.10 -16.00 -13.08
C ASN A 181 -10.63 -16.41 -11.69
N THR A 182 -9.87 -16.14 -10.63
CA THR A 182 -10.23 -16.44 -9.23
C THR A 182 -11.47 -15.65 -8.75
N VAL A 183 -11.72 -14.45 -9.29
CA VAL A 183 -12.86 -13.59 -8.87
C VAL A 183 -14.18 -14.05 -9.47
N ARG A 184 -14.14 -14.60 -10.69
CA ARG A 184 -15.33 -15.08 -11.39
C ARG A 184 -15.93 -16.34 -10.77
N GLU A 185 -15.11 -17.14 -10.10
CA GLU A 185 -15.56 -18.36 -9.40
C GLU A 185 -16.17 -18.04 -8.03
N ALA A 186 -15.73 -16.98 -7.34
CA ALA A 186 -16.30 -16.55 -6.06
C ALA A 186 -17.62 -15.78 -6.19
N ALA A 187 -17.94 -15.26 -7.38
CA ALA A 187 -19.17 -14.53 -7.67
C ALA A 187 -20.30 -15.41 -8.27
N GLN A 188 -20.14 -16.73 -8.27
CA GLN A 188 -21.15 -17.73 -8.67
C GLN A 188 -21.65 -18.50 -7.44
#